data_AF-A0A2N0R5I9-F1
#
_entry.id   AF-A0A2N0R5I9-F1
#
_cell.length_a   1.000
_cell.length_b   1.000
_cell.length_c   1.000
_cell.angle_alpha   90.00
_cell.angle_beta   90.00
_cell.angle_gamma   90.00
#
_symmetry.space_group_name_H-M   'P 1'
#
loop_
_entity.id
_entity.type
_entity.pdbx_description
1 polymer ?
#
loop_
_entity_poly.entity_id
_entity_poly.type
_entity_poly.pdbx_seq_one_letter_code
_entity_poly.pdbx_strand_id
1 'polypeptide(L)'
;MFIENEVNIHTLVIEILNVPNYDSYQNDMFEIILRNRNFINNNVGSGNCSNTLNTIILYKVNFNVVFTRQIVNLNKPFKLKSLFIDERSQIDESIKLLLQKSGDYLENIGYKFCRSLSLSEQQILNNIIIYCKNIKFLDLYEFKEQINYLSIDLIKNIKQNLKIIFLLMQKNY
;
A
#
# COMPACT_ATOMS: atom_id res chain seq x y z
N MET A 1 19.16 3.79 12.92
CA MET A 1 18.49 3.10 14.04
C MET A 1 18.47 1.61 13.71
N PHE A 2 19.23 0.80 14.44
CA PHE A 2 19.17 -0.66 14.33
C PHE A 2 18.15 -1.14 15.35
N ILE A 3 17.10 -1.82 14.90
CA ILE A 3 16.18 -2.52 15.80
C ILE A 3 16.69 -3.96 15.87
N GLU A 4 17.58 -4.24 16.82
CA GLU A 4 17.82 -5.61 17.26
C GLU A 4 16.57 -6.05 18.01
N ASN A 5 15.64 -6.69 17.30
CA ASN A 5 14.44 -7.23 17.92
C ASN A 5 14.59 -8.75 18.07
N GLU A 6 14.68 -9.20 19.32
CA GLU A 6 14.44 -10.60 19.71
C GLU A 6 12.92 -10.94 19.74
N VAL A 7 12.06 -10.01 19.26
CA VAL A 7 10.60 -10.11 19.34
C VAL A 7 10.00 -10.64 18.03
N ASN A 8 9.12 -11.65 18.15
CA ASN A 8 8.32 -12.18 17.04
C ASN A 8 7.20 -11.19 16.63
N ILE A 9 7.45 -10.41 15.59
CA ILE A 9 6.47 -9.44 15.06
C ILE A 9 5.47 -10.14 14.14
N HIS A 10 4.18 -10.09 14.49
CA HIS A 10 3.10 -10.70 13.71
C HIS A 10 2.47 -9.72 12.71
N THR A 11 2.37 -8.45 13.10
CA THR A 11 1.83 -7.35 12.29
C THR A 11 2.79 -6.18 12.31
N LEU A 12 3.13 -5.68 11.13
CA LEU A 12 3.90 -4.47 10.94
C LEU A 12 2.97 -3.39 10.40
N VAL A 13 2.75 -2.34 11.18
CA VAL A 13 2.04 -1.13 10.74
C VAL A 13 3.08 -0.08 10.42
N ILE A 14 3.04 0.44 9.19
CA ILE A 14 3.86 1.57 8.78
C ILE A 14 2.92 2.70 8.43
N GLU A 15 2.92 3.72 9.29
CA GLU A 15 2.25 4.98 9.05
C GLU A 15 3.31 6.04 8.79
N ILE A 16 3.15 6.75 7.68
CA ILE A 16 4.00 7.91 7.39
C ILE A 16 3.15 9.16 7.48
N LEU A 17 3.51 10.01 8.43
CA LEU A 17 2.91 11.32 8.58
C LEU A 17 3.54 12.25 7.52
N ASN A 18 2.67 12.81 6.69
CA ASN A 18 3.03 13.77 5.66
C ASN A 18 3.65 15.03 6.27
N VAL A 19 4.98 15.07 6.35
CA VAL A 19 5.73 16.31 6.59
C VAL A 19 6.12 16.89 5.23
N PRO A 20 5.69 18.12 4.87
CA PRO A 20 6.10 18.72 3.60
C PRO A 20 7.63 18.83 3.54
N ASN A 21 8.22 18.45 2.39
CA ASN A 21 9.66 18.48 2.04
C ASN A 21 10.56 17.30 2.51
N TYR A 22 10.02 16.11 2.80
CA TYR A 22 10.81 14.98 3.34
C TYR A 22 10.79 13.68 2.50
N ASP A 23 10.61 13.75 1.18
CA ASP A 23 10.52 12.55 0.32
C ASP A 23 11.78 11.66 0.35
N SER A 24 12.98 12.24 0.54
CA SER A 24 14.23 11.46 0.61
C SER A 24 14.32 10.58 1.85
N TYR A 25 13.88 11.08 3.01
CA TYR A 25 14.00 10.38 4.29
C TYR A 25 13.08 9.17 4.40
N GLN A 26 11.95 9.17 3.68
CA GLN A 26 11.05 8.03 3.65
C GLN A 26 11.74 6.80 3.03
N ASN A 27 12.49 7.01 1.96
CA ASN A 27 13.20 5.94 1.25
C ASN A 27 14.29 5.32 2.13
N ASP A 28 15.06 6.15 2.81
CA ASP A 28 16.12 5.70 3.71
C ASP A 28 15.52 4.94 4.90
N MET A 29 14.44 5.44 5.49
CA MET A 29 13.73 4.78 6.59
C MET A 29 13.19 3.41 6.17
N PHE A 30 12.55 3.32 5.01
CA PHE A 30 12.04 2.06 4.48
C PHE A 30 13.16 1.09 4.12
N GLU A 31 14.22 1.57 3.46
CA GLU A 31 15.35 0.73 3.14
C GLU A 31 15.97 0.17 4.43
N ILE A 32 16.05 0.95 5.51
CA ILE A 32 16.50 0.48 6.83
C ILE A 32 15.53 -0.55 7.44
N ILE A 33 14.22 -0.30 7.41
CA ILE A 33 13.21 -1.23 7.96
C ILE A 33 13.21 -2.55 7.17
N LEU A 34 13.26 -2.46 5.84
CA LEU A 34 13.17 -3.61 4.94
C LEU A 34 14.52 -4.36 4.81
N ARG A 35 15.67 -3.69 4.97
CA ARG A 35 17.00 -4.35 5.02
C ARG A 35 17.33 -4.96 6.37
N ASN A 36 16.63 -4.60 7.45
CA ASN A 36 16.81 -5.29 8.71
C ASN A 36 16.46 -6.78 8.50
N ARG A 37 17.49 -7.65 8.46
CA ARG A 37 17.33 -9.10 8.26
C ARG A 37 16.36 -9.69 9.29
N ASN A 38 16.43 -9.16 10.51
CA ASN A 38 15.51 -9.46 11.62
C ASN A 38 14.06 -9.04 11.38
N PHE A 39 13.71 -8.35 10.28
CA PHE A 39 12.32 -8.08 9.90
C PHE A 39 11.90 -8.92 8.70
N ILE A 40 12.83 -9.17 7.76
CA ILE A 40 12.46 -9.46 6.36
C ILE A 40 13.10 -10.73 5.79
N ASN A 41 14.35 -11.08 6.13
CA ASN A 41 15.06 -12.15 5.45
C ASN A 41 15.96 -12.99 6.39
N ASN A 42 15.54 -14.24 6.57
CA ASN A 42 16.42 -15.36 6.90
C ASN A 42 16.94 -15.95 5.58
N ASN A 43 18.09 -15.45 5.11
CA ASN A 43 18.94 -16.31 4.29
C ASN A 43 19.87 -17.06 5.24
N VAL A 44 19.73 -18.38 5.22
CA VAL A 44 20.46 -19.39 5.99
C VAL A 44 21.93 -19.02 6.17
N GLY A 45 22.34 -18.86 7.43
CA GLY A 45 23.72 -18.57 7.80
C GLY A 45 23.82 -17.74 9.07
N SER A 46 23.72 -18.42 10.22
CA SER A 46 23.85 -17.92 11.60
C SER A 46 22.60 -17.30 12.24
N GLY A 47 22.14 -17.94 13.32
CA GLY A 47 21.39 -17.32 14.42
C GLY A 47 19.89 -17.09 14.24
N ASN A 48 19.08 -18.12 14.45
CA ASN A 48 17.73 -18.19 15.07
C ASN A 48 16.73 -17.00 15.13
N CYS A 49 16.76 -15.97 14.26
CA CYS A 49 15.70 -14.97 14.21
C CYS A 49 14.54 -15.39 13.28
N SER A 50 13.58 -16.19 13.76
CA SER A 50 12.40 -16.58 12.97
C SER A 50 11.25 -15.58 13.10
N ASN A 51 11.25 -14.53 12.29
CA ASN A 51 10.09 -13.63 12.22
C ASN A 51 8.83 -14.30 11.66
N THR A 52 7.71 -14.14 12.39
CA THR A 52 6.36 -14.61 12.06
C THR A 52 5.52 -13.56 11.32
N LEU A 53 6.16 -12.55 10.72
CA LEU A 53 5.47 -11.44 10.05
C LEU A 53 4.50 -11.97 9.01
N ASN A 54 3.21 -11.87 9.34
CA ASN A 54 2.13 -12.41 8.51
C ASN A 54 1.33 -11.27 7.91
N THR A 55 1.33 -10.09 8.53
CA THR A 55 0.52 -8.96 8.06
C THR A 55 1.33 -7.67 8.00
N ILE A 56 1.21 -6.98 6.86
CA ILE A 56 1.70 -5.62 6.68
C ILE A 56 0.48 -4.71 6.50
N ILE A 57 0.53 -3.53 7.12
CA ILE A 57 -0.44 -2.45 6.97
C ILE A 57 0.36 -1.21 6.57
N LEU A 58 0.05 -0.65 5.41
CA LEU A 58 0.68 0.57 4.89
C LEU A 58 -0.35 1.70 4.93
N TYR A 59 -0.10 2.71 5.76
CA TYR A 59 -0.99 3.85 5.94
C TYR A 59 -0.33 5.15 5.45
N LYS A 60 -0.97 5.82 4.49
CA LYS A 60 -0.53 7.10 3.89
C LYS A 60 0.92 7.08 3.40
N VAL A 61 1.29 6.02 2.68
CA VAL A 61 2.67 5.86 2.19
C VAL A 61 2.82 6.53 0.82
N ASN A 62 3.89 7.31 0.65
CA ASN A 62 4.36 7.75 -0.67
C ASN A 62 5.14 6.60 -1.32
N PHE A 63 4.49 5.89 -2.24
CA PHE A 63 5.14 4.79 -2.95
C PHE A 63 6.11 5.33 -3.99
N ASN A 64 7.31 4.76 -4.03
CA ASN A 64 8.21 4.87 -5.18
C ASN A 64 8.66 3.50 -5.67
N VAL A 65 9.29 3.48 -6.84
CA VAL A 65 9.74 2.25 -7.50
C VAL A 65 10.64 1.39 -6.61
N VAL A 66 11.50 2.02 -5.79
CA VAL A 66 12.44 1.31 -4.91
C VAL A 66 11.68 0.58 -3.82
N PHE A 67 10.79 1.28 -3.13
CA PHE A 67 9.99 0.74 -2.04
C PHE A 67 9.08 -0.40 -2.50
N THR A 68 8.32 -0.18 -3.57
CA THR A 68 7.37 -1.17 -4.07
C THR A 68 8.09 -2.44 -4.53
N ARG A 69 9.25 -2.31 -5.20
CA ARG A 69 10.08 -3.46 -5.58
C ARG A 69 10.59 -4.22 -4.36
N GLN A 70 11.00 -3.53 -3.30
CA GLN A 70 11.45 -4.21 -2.07
C GLN A 70 10.30 -5.03 -1.46
N ILE A 71 9.09 -4.49 -1.35
CA ILE A 71 7.92 -5.25 -0.85
C ILE A 71 7.56 -6.43 -1.77
N VAL A 72 7.55 -6.21 -3.09
CA VAL A 72 7.24 -7.25 -4.07
C VAL A 72 8.29 -8.37 -4.05
N ASN A 73 9.56 -8.06 -3.75
CA ASN A 73 10.65 -9.02 -3.74
C ASN A 73 10.85 -9.74 -2.40
N LEU A 74 10.00 -9.52 -1.40
CA LEU A 74 10.10 -10.28 -0.14
C LEU A 74 9.78 -11.76 -0.41
N ASN A 75 10.73 -12.63 0.00
CA ASN A 75 10.70 -14.07 -0.24
C ASN A 75 9.76 -14.83 0.71
N LYS A 76 9.41 -14.23 1.87
CA LYS A 76 8.47 -14.83 2.82
C LYS A 76 7.02 -14.59 2.38
N PRO A 77 6.11 -15.55 2.59
CA PRO A 77 4.69 -15.32 2.38
C PRO A 77 4.17 -14.36 3.47
N PHE A 78 3.91 -13.12 3.09
CA PHE A 78 3.21 -12.15 3.93
C PHE A 78 1.89 -11.76 3.28
N LYS A 79 0.90 -11.36 4.08
CA LYS A 79 -0.38 -10.85 3.63
C LYS A 79 -0.40 -9.33 3.82
N LEU A 80 -0.34 -8.58 2.73
CA LEU A 80 -0.64 -7.15 2.80
C LEU A 80 -2.15 -7.00 2.91
N LYS A 81 -2.64 -6.62 4.09
CA LYS A 81 -4.08 -6.49 4.36
C LYS A 81 -4.61 -5.08 4.15
N SER A 82 -3.73 -4.08 4.18
CA SER A 82 -4.12 -2.69 4.12
C SER A 82 -3.13 -1.88 3.32
N LEU A 83 -3.65 -1.12 2.36
CA LEU A 83 -2.87 -0.32 1.43
C LEU A 83 -3.54 1.04 1.25
N PHE A 84 -2.91 2.08 1.80
CA PHE A 84 -3.33 3.46 1.64
C PHE A 84 -2.24 4.25 0.93
N ILE A 85 -2.52 4.64 -0.30
CA ILE A 85 -1.58 5.28 -1.21
C ILE A 85 -1.80 6.80 -1.15
N ASP A 86 -0.71 7.56 -0.99
CA ASP A 86 -0.74 9.03 -1.02
C ASP A 86 -0.69 9.58 -2.46
N GLU A 87 -1.23 10.78 -2.67
CA GLU A 87 -1.27 11.47 -3.98
C GLU A 87 0.11 11.71 -4.60
N ARG A 88 1.16 11.77 -3.77
CA ARG A 88 2.55 11.96 -4.21
C ARG A 88 3.23 10.67 -4.69
N SER A 89 2.57 9.53 -4.49
CA SER A 89 3.08 8.23 -4.90
C SER A 89 3.39 8.23 -6.39
N GLN A 90 4.58 7.76 -6.74
CA GLN A 90 4.91 7.48 -8.13
C GLN A 90 4.11 6.26 -8.59
N ILE A 91 3.06 6.54 -9.36
CA ILE A 91 2.22 5.51 -9.92
C ILE A 91 2.88 4.93 -11.18
N ASP A 92 3.50 3.77 -11.01
CA ASP A 92 4.13 3.02 -12.10
C ASP A 92 3.76 1.53 -12.04
N GLU A 93 4.40 0.72 -12.89
CA GLU A 93 4.19 -0.73 -12.98
C GLU A 93 4.44 -1.45 -11.64
N SER A 94 5.22 -0.87 -10.72
CA SER A 94 5.50 -1.49 -9.43
C SER A 94 4.25 -1.61 -8.56
N ILE A 95 3.38 -0.60 -8.54
CA ILE A 95 2.12 -0.65 -7.76
C ILE A 95 1.20 -1.74 -8.32
N LYS A 96 1.18 -1.90 -9.65
CA LYS A 96 0.45 -3.00 -10.28
C LYS A 96 0.97 -4.36 -9.85
N LEU A 97 2.29 -4.57 -9.81
CA LEU A 97 2.90 -5.81 -9.30
C LEU A 97 2.55 -6.05 -7.82
N LEU A 98 2.52 -5.00 -7.00
CA LEU A 98 2.11 -5.10 -5.59
C LEU A 98 0.66 -5.57 -5.45
N LEU A 99 -0.25 -4.97 -6.22
CA LEU A 99 -1.67 -5.34 -6.27
C LEU A 99 -1.86 -6.77 -6.81
N GLN A 100 -1.11 -7.19 -7.83
CA GLN A 100 -1.15 -8.56 -8.34
C GLN A 100 -0.73 -9.58 -7.27
N LYS A 101 0.33 -9.28 -6.51
CA LYS A 101 0.84 -10.19 -5.47
C LYS A 101 -0.07 -10.23 -4.22
N SER A 102 -0.73 -9.12 -3.92
CA SER A 102 -1.41 -8.92 -2.63
C SER A 102 -2.92 -8.80 -2.70
N GLY A 103 -3.50 -8.68 -3.89
CA GLY A 103 -4.90 -8.28 -4.10
C GLY A 103 -5.91 -9.18 -3.40
N ASP A 104 -5.67 -10.48 -3.36
CA ASP A 104 -6.52 -11.45 -2.67
C ASP A 104 -6.51 -11.30 -1.14
N TYR A 105 -5.44 -10.71 -0.58
CA TYR A 105 -5.29 -10.50 0.86
C TYR A 105 -5.72 -9.11 1.32
N LEU A 106 -5.83 -8.15 0.40
CA LEU A 106 -6.22 -6.79 0.73
C LEU A 106 -7.66 -6.77 1.25
N GLU A 107 -7.83 -6.17 2.43
CA GLU A 107 -9.12 -5.96 3.08
C GLU A 107 -9.44 -4.46 3.18
N ASN A 108 -8.42 -3.60 3.24
CA ASN A 108 -8.57 -2.15 3.36
C ASN A 108 -7.76 -1.45 2.26
N ILE A 109 -8.41 -0.59 1.48
CA ILE A 109 -7.75 0.25 0.49
C ILE A 109 -8.12 1.70 0.71
N GLY A 110 -7.14 2.57 0.61
CA GLY A 110 -7.38 3.99 0.44
C GLY A 110 -6.50 4.61 -0.63
N TYR A 111 -7.02 5.65 -1.27
CA TYR A 111 -6.25 6.44 -2.21
C TYR A 111 -6.62 7.91 -2.13
N LYS A 112 -5.59 8.75 -1.94
CA LYS A 112 -5.71 10.20 -2.03
C LYS A 112 -5.33 10.61 -3.45
N PHE A 113 -6.26 11.22 -4.18
CA PHE A 113 -6.02 11.67 -5.54
C PHE A 113 -5.33 13.03 -5.56
N CYS A 114 -4.48 13.23 -6.56
CA CYS A 114 -3.86 14.53 -6.80
C CYS A 114 -4.87 15.51 -7.42
N ARG A 115 -4.64 16.81 -7.20
CA ARG A 115 -5.48 17.88 -7.79
C ARG A 115 -5.45 17.91 -9.30
N SER A 116 -4.42 17.38 -9.95
CA SER A 116 -4.35 17.24 -11.41
C SER A 116 -4.49 15.77 -11.78
N LEU A 117 -5.56 15.42 -12.49
CA LEU A 117 -5.81 14.04 -12.89
C LEU A 117 -4.75 13.57 -13.88
N SER A 118 -4.15 12.42 -13.61
CA SER A 118 -3.22 11.73 -14.48
C SER A 118 -3.80 10.39 -14.98
N LEU A 119 -3.34 9.94 -16.15
CA LEU A 119 -3.70 8.61 -16.69
C LEU A 119 -3.32 7.48 -15.73
N SER A 120 -2.28 7.68 -14.93
CA SER A 120 -1.79 6.69 -13.98
C SER A 120 -2.76 6.48 -12.80
N GLU A 121 -3.47 7.52 -12.35
CA GLU A 121 -4.51 7.40 -11.31
C GLU A 121 -5.68 6.53 -11.76
N GLN A 122 -6.12 6.69 -13.01
CA GLN A 122 -7.14 5.82 -13.60
C GLN A 122 -6.66 4.37 -13.69
N GLN A 123 -5.39 4.16 -14.04
CA GLN A 123 -4.79 2.83 -14.11
C GLN A 123 -4.76 2.14 -12.73
N ILE A 124 -4.49 2.86 -11.64
CA ILE A 124 -4.55 2.27 -10.28
C ILE A 124 -5.95 1.76 -9.97
N LEU A 125 -6.99 2.55 -10.19
CA LEU A 125 -8.35 2.11 -9.91
C LEU A 125 -8.72 0.87 -10.73
N ASN A 126 -8.35 0.84 -12.00
CA ASN A 126 -8.54 -0.34 -12.85
C ASN A 126 -7.80 -1.57 -12.30
N ASN A 127 -6.55 -1.40 -11.87
CA ASN A 127 -5.78 -2.49 -11.25
C ASN A 127 -6.44 -2.97 -9.95
N ILE A 128 -6.94 -2.07 -9.11
CA ILE A 128 -7.67 -2.42 -7.88
C ILE A 128 -8.93 -3.23 -8.23
N ILE A 129 -9.71 -2.79 -9.23
CA ILE A 129 -10.90 -3.51 -9.70
C ILE A 129 -10.54 -4.95 -10.12
N ILE A 130 -9.46 -5.10 -10.88
CA ILE A 130 -9.03 -6.40 -11.41
C ILE A 130 -8.54 -7.32 -10.29
N TYR A 131 -7.63 -6.84 -9.43
CA TYR A 131 -6.87 -7.69 -8.51
C TYR A 131 -7.46 -7.79 -7.09
N CYS A 132 -8.26 -6.82 -6.64
CA CYS A 132 -8.68 -6.74 -5.23
C CYS A 132 -10.15 -7.10 -5.07
N LYS A 133 -10.45 -8.31 -4.60
CA LYS A 133 -11.83 -8.80 -4.46
C LYS A 133 -12.38 -8.78 -3.04
N ASN A 134 -11.53 -8.74 -2.03
CA ASN A 134 -11.89 -8.93 -0.62
C ASN A 134 -11.96 -7.62 0.20
N ILE A 135 -12.12 -6.49 -0.48
CA ILE A 135 -12.13 -5.17 0.16
C ILE A 135 -13.37 -5.00 1.03
N LYS A 136 -13.13 -4.71 2.31
CA LYS A 136 -14.11 -4.42 3.36
C LYS A 136 -14.16 -2.94 3.69
N PHE A 137 -13.05 -2.23 3.53
CA PHE A 137 -12.94 -0.80 3.77
C PHE A 137 -12.36 -0.12 2.53
N LEU A 138 -13.08 0.87 2.00
CA LEU A 138 -12.65 1.69 0.87
C LEU A 138 -12.64 3.17 1.26
N ASP A 139 -11.55 3.86 0.96
CA ASP A 139 -11.38 5.25 1.33
C ASP A 139 -10.76 6.09 0.21
N LEU A 140 -11.59 6.84 -0.50
CA LEU A 140 -11.19 7.65 -1.65
C LEU A 140 -11.33 9.13 -1.32
N TYR A 141 -10.21 9.86 -1.32
CA TYR A 141 -10.17 11.30 -1.01
C TYR A 141 -9.78 12.14 -2.21
N GLU A 142 -10.40 13.32 -2.31
CA GLU A 142 -10.07 14.35 -3.31
C GLU A 142 -10.29 13.89 -4.78
N PHE A 143 -11.11 12.86 -5.01
CA PHE A 143 -11.42 12.42 -6.38
C PHE A 143 -12.41 13.37 -7.07
N LYS A 144 -12.31 13.44 -8.40
CA LYS A 144 -13.08 14.35 -9.26
C LYS A 144 -14.15 13.64 -10.08
N GLU A 145 -15.07 14.42 -10.64
CA GLU A 145 -16.14 13.92 -11.51
C GLU A 145 -15.66 13.01 -12.63
N GLN A 146 -14.50 13.27 -13.23
CA GLN A 146 -13.95 12.45 -14.32
C GLN A 146 -13.64 11.01 -13.89
N ILE A 147 -13.40 10.74 -12.61
CA ILE A 147 -13.08 9.40 -12.08
C ILE A 147 -14.34 8.70 -11.54
N ASN A 148 -15.48 9.40 -11.47
CA ASN A 148 -16.68 8.88 -10.82
C ASN A 148 -17.12 7.51 -11.37
N TYR A 149 -17.01 7.30 -12.69
CA TYR A 149 -17.39 6.02 -13.28
C TYR A 149 -16.51 4.86 -12.80
N LEU A 150 -15.19 5.06 -12.72
CA LEU A 150 -14.25 4.06 -12.21
C LEU A 150 -14.48 3.79 -10.71
N SER A 151 -14.73 4.84 -9.92
CA SER A 151 -15.06 4.70 -8.51
C SER A 151 -16.35 3.91 -8.31
N ILE A 152 -17.37 4.17 -9.14
CA ILE A 152 -18.63 3.42 -9.14
C ILE A 152 -18.40 1.95 -9.53
N ASP A 153 -17.60 1.68 -10.56
CA ASP A 153 -17.30 0.33 -11.01
C ASP A 153 -16.49 -0.45 -9.96
N LEU A 154 -15.56 0.21 -9.27
CA LEU A 154 -14.86 -0.34 -8.13
C LEU A 154 -15.82 -0.75 -7.01
N ILE A 155 -16.72 0.17 -6.60
CA ILE A 155 -17.70 -0.12 -5.56
C ILE A 155 -18.60 -1.29 -5.97
N LYS A 156 -19.08 -1.34 -7.23
CA LYS A 156 -19.88 -2.45 -7.74
C LYS A 156 -19.14 -3.79 -7.67
N ASN A 157 -17.84 -3.79 -8.00
CA ASN A 157 -17.01 -5.00 -8.03
C ASN A 157 -16.72 -5.55 -6.62
N ILE A 158 -16.59 -4.70 -5.60
CA ILE A 158 -16.26 -5.12 -4.22
C ILE A 158 -17.49 -5.19 -3.28
N LYS A 159 -18.69 -4.83 -3.76
CA LYS A 159 -19.90 -4.60 -2.95
C LYS A 159 -20.28 -5.72 -1.99
N GLN A 160 -19.96 -6.98 -2.31
CA GLN A 160 -20.34 -8.13 -1.47
C GLN A 160 -19.53 -8.22 -0.18
N ASN A 161 -18.30 -7.71 -0.19
CA ASN A 161 -17.39 -7.74 0.95
C ASN A 161 -17.31 -6.41 1.68
N LEU A 162 -17.72 -5.32 1.01
CA LEU A 162 -17.62 -3.95 1.47
C LEU A 162 -18.51 -3.70 2.70
N LYS A 163 -17.89 -3.22 3.78
CA LYS A 163 -18.56 -2.88 5.04
C LYS A 163 -18.61 -1.38 5.29
N ILE A 164 -17.55 -0.67 4.90
CA ILE A 164 -17.38 0.77 5.14
C ILE A 164 -16.81 1.41 3.88
N ILE A 165 -17.37 2.57 3.53
CA ILE A 165 -16.89 3.41 2.42
C ILE A 165 -16.78 4.84 2.92
N PHE A 166 -15.65 5.49 2.65
CA PHE A 166 -15.49 6.93 2.77
C PHE A 166 -15.18 7.51 1.39
N LEU A 167 -15.95 8.53 0.98
CA LEU A 167 -15.82 9.20 -0.29
C LEU A 167 -15.80 10.71 -0.05
N LEU A 168 -14.68 11.36 -0.34
CA LEU A 168 -14.57 12.81 -0.29
C LEU A 168 -14.30 13.35 -1.69
N MET A 169 -15.32 13.98 -2.27
CA MET A 169 -15.22 14.61 -3.58
C MET A 169 -14.79 16.07 -3.45
N GLN A 170 -13.94 16.51 -4.38
CA GLN A 170 -13.59 17.92 -4.48
C GLN A 170 -14.51 18.62 -5.50
N LYS A 171 -15.12 19.74 -5.12
CA LYS A 171 -15.79 20.64 -6.08
C LYS A 171 -14.71 21.37 -6.89
N ASN A 172 -14.76 21.23 -8.21
CA ASN A 172 -13.99 22.10 -9.09
C ASN A 172 -14.63 23.51 -9.01
N TYR A 173 -13.85 24.52 -8.62
CA TYR A 173 -14.18 25.93 -8.76
C TYR A 173 -13.53 26.49 -10.01
#